data_AF-A0A6J0M0V3-F1
#
_entry.id   AF-A0A6J0M0V3-F1
#
_cell.length_a   1.000
_cell.length_b   1.000
_cell.length_c   1.000
_cell.angle_alpha   90.00
_cell.angle_beta   90.00
_cell.angle_gamma   90.00
#
_symmetry.space_group_name_H-M   'P 1'
#
loop_
_entity.id
_entity.type
_entity.pdbx_description
1 polymer ?
#
loop_
_entity_poly.entity_id
_entity_poly.type
_entity_poly.pdbx_seq_one_letter_code
_entity_poly.pdbx_strand_id
1 'polypeptide(L)'
;MKLFVWSIIQKALPLGENLQQRGLLSGARCKRCNEVETAIHTFFRCPFAQEVWKRVPLNCVVHLATLESFTDVVVALKRTFCLPPTGITGTILPWICWVIWIARNQLVFENKPTSPAEAATKGLRLAREWSSAQSSIEVIKTPKPRGTHSRRRMQLTVEDPLLMTCRSDAAWDVRTKRAGLAWILTDSKGSCITQETVTQDKINSPLIAEALALRSALLSAGNLGFPKLRCFSDNETLIRAINGDMHVKEIFGIVMDIKQLSSAFIVISFSHFFRSQNVETDGLAKQSLSSSLYLDPFVG
;
A
#
# COMPACT_ATOMS: atom_id res chain seq x y z
N MET A 1 0.50 2.14 -10.20
CA MET A 1 1.82 2.80 -10.42
C MET A 1 3.03 2.07 -9.84
N LYS A 2 2.98 1.53 -8.61
CA LYS A 2 4.13 0.80 -8.03
C LYS A 2 4.57 -0.43 -8.84
N LEU A 3 3.61 -1.19 -9.39
CA LEU A 3 3.87 -2.33 -10.26
C LEU A 3 4.62 -1.93 -11.54
N PHE A 4 4.29 -0.79 -12.14
CA PHE A 4 4.95 -0.33 -13.36
C PHE A 4 6.43 0.03 -13.13
N VAL A 5 6.72 0.77 -12.05
CA VAL A 5 8.12 1.09 -11.68
C VAL A 5 8.90 -0.19 -11.36
N TRP A 6 8.26 -1.14 -10.67
CA TRP A 6 8.85 -2.46 -10.43
C TRP A 6 9.12 -3.22 -11.73
N SER A 7 8.21 -3.20 -12.72
CA SER A 7 8.43 -3.82 -14.03
C SER A 7 9.62 -3.23 -14.78
N ILE A 8 9.90 -1.92 -14.61
CA ILE A 8 11.10 -1.30 -15.18
C ILE A 8 12.35 -1.86 -14.50
N ILE A 9 12.36 -1.91 -13.16
CA ILE A 9 13.50 -2.40 -12.36
C ILE A 9 13.79 -3.88 -12.68
N GLN A 10 12.76 -4.70 -12.87
CA GLN A 10 12.90 -6.12 -13.20
C GLN A 10 13.21 -6.39 -14.69
N LYS A 11 13.49 -5.35 -15.50
CA LYS A 11 13.68 -5.48 -16.96
C LYS A 11 12.55 -6.25 -17.65
N ALA A 12 11.33 -6.14 -17.11
CA ALA A 12 10.16 -6.85 -17.60
C ALA A 12 9.57 -6.17 -18.84
N LEU A 13 9.78 -4.85 -19.00
CA LEU A 13 9.26 -4.09 -20.13
C LEU A 13 9.88 -4.52 -21.47
N PRO A 14 9.09 -4.61 -22.56
CA PRO A 14 9.56 -4.91 -23.91
C PRO A 14 10.25 -3.68 -24.53
N LEU A 15 11.40 -3.33 -23.95
CA LEU A 15 12.35 -2.38 -24.50
C LEU A 15 13.28 -3.10 -25.49
N GLY A 16 13.84 -2.38 -26.46
CA GLY A 16 14.70 -2.94 -27.50
C GLY A 16 15.81 -3.83 -26.95
N GLU A 17 16.51 -3.40 -25.90
CA GLU A 17 17.54 -4.21 -25.23
C GLU A 17 16.98 -5.51 -24.63
N ASN A 18 15.85 -5.43 -23.92
CA ASN A 18 15.22 -6.58 -23.28
C ASN A 18 14.62 -7.56 -24.30
N LEU A 19 14.13 -7.05 -25.43
CA LEU A 19 13.61 -7.88 -26.54
C LEU A 19 14.75 -8.61 -27.25
N GLN A 20 15.89 -7.95 -27.45
CA GLN A 20 17.08 -8.57 -28.01
C GLN A 20 17.63 -9.68 -27.11
N GLN A 21 17.65 -9.47 -25.78
CA GLN A 21 18.02 -10.51 -24.81
C GLN A 21 17.06 -11.72 -24.84
N ARG A 22 15.82 -11.52 -25.28
CA ARG A 22 14.81 -12.58 -25.43
C ARG A 22 14.77 -13.20 -26.83
N GLY A 23 15.76 -12.90 -27.68
CA GLY A 23 15.89 -13.49 -29.01
C GLY A 23 14.97 -12.89 -30.09
N LEU A 24 14.29 -11.77 -29.80
CA LEU A 24 13.47 -11.07 -30.80
C LEU A 24 14.33 -10.07 -31.56
N LEU A 25 14.52 -10.31 -32.87
CA LEU A 25 15.34 -9.51 -33.81
C LEU A 25 14.75 -8.12 -34.16
N SER A 26 13.73 -7.67 -33.44
CA SER A 26 13.02 -6.42 -33.70
C SER A 26 13.85 -5.24 -33.20
N GLY A 27 14.52 -4.55 -34.13
CA GLY A 27 15.23 -3.27 -33.96
C GLY A 27 15.38 -2.76 -32.53
N ALA A 28 16.53 -3.02 -31.90
CA ALA A 28 16.88 -2.55 -30.56
C ALA A 28 17.12 -1.02 -30.49
N ARG A 29 16.57 -0.25 -31.43
CA ARG A 29 16.79 1.18 -31.59
C ARG A 29 15.51 1.96 -31.31
N CYS A 30 15.66 3.09 -30.65
CA CYS A 30 14.56 4.00 -30.34
C CYS A 30 13.98 4.59 -31.65
N LYS A 31 12.68 4.39 -31.90
CA LYS A 31 11.99 4.93 -33.09
C LYS A 31 12.05 6.47 -33.22
N ARG A 32 12.40 7.20 -32.15
CA ARG A 32 12.48 8.68 -32.14
C ARG A 32 13.84 9.25 -32.49
N CYS A 33 14.92 8.62 -32.03
CA CYS A 33 16.29 9.16 -32.17
C CYS A 33 17.32 8.13 -32.63
N ASN A 34 16.89 6.89 -32.91
CA ASN A 34 17.68 5.80 -33.47
C ASN A 34 18.83 5.28 -32.59
N GLU A 35 18.94 5.74 -31.34
CA GLU A 35 19.86 5.25 -30.32
C GLU A 35 19.41 3.93 -29.69
N VAL A 36 20.30 3.27 -28.94
CA VAL A 36 20.00 1.98 -28.29
C VAL A 36 18.87 2.10 -27.25
N GLU A 37 17.91 1.22 -27.45
CA GLU A 37 16.71 0.86 -26.69
C GLU A 37 16.84 0.52 -25.20
N THR A 38 17.49 1.31 -24.34
CA THR A 38 17.61 0.99 -22.90
C THR A 38 16.55 1.69 -22.04
N ALA A 39 16.29 1.19 -20.83
CA ALA A 39 15.35 1.83 -19.91
C ALA A 39 15.74 3.29 -19.58
N ILE A 40 17.03 3.53 -19.37
CA ILE A 40 17.56 4.87 -19.09
C ILE A 40 17.43 5.77 -20.31
N HIS A 41 17.71 5.22 -21.50
CA HIS A 41 17.49 5.95 -22.74
C HIS A 41 16.03 6.35 -22.89
N THR A 42 15.11 5.38 -22.89
CA THR A 42 13.68 5.61 -23.12
C THR A 42 13.08 6.61 -22.13
N PHE A 43 13.44 6.53 -20.84
CA PHE A 43 12.80 7.35 -19.80
C PHE A 43 13.53 8.66 -19.48
N PHE A 44 14.82 8.81 -19.79
CA PHE A 44 15.61 9.96 -19.33
C PHE A 44 16.58 10.56 -20.36
N ARG A 45 17.29 9.75 -21.17
CA ARG A 45 18.28 10.28 -22.14
C ARG A 45 17.72 10.59 -23.52
N CYS A 46 16.59 10.00 -23.89
CA CYS A 46 15.95 10.27 -25.17
C CYS A 46 15.61 11.78 -25.26
N PRO A 47 15.88 12.47 -26.39
CA PRO A 47 15.59 13.89 -26.54
C PRO A 47 14.12 14.23 -26.22
N PHE A 48 13.20 13.34 -26.61
CA PHE A 48 11.79 13.46 -26.24
C PHE A 48 11.57 13.44 -24.73
N ALA A 49 12.17 12.48 -24.02
CA ALA A 49 12.04 12.36 -22.58
C ALA A 49 12.66 13.56 -21.85
N GLN A 50 13.83 14.03 -22.29
CA GLN A 50 14.47 15.23 -21.74
C GLN A 50 13.56 16.47 -21.85
N GLU A 51 12.93 16.66 -23.02
CA GLU A 51 11.98 17.77 -23.23
C GLU A 51 10.72 17.64 -22.38
N VAL A 52 10.24 16.42 -22.12
CA VAL A 52 9.13 16.17 -21.17
C VAL A 52 9.56 16.58 -19.76
N TRP A 53 10.71 16.10 -19.29
CA TRP A 53 11.21 16.37 -17.94
C TRP A 53 11.51 17.85 -17.68
N LYS A 54 12.04 18.59 -18.67
CA LYS A 54 12.23 20.04 -18.58
C LYS A 54 10.94 20.83 -18.30
N ARG A 55 9.79 20.28 -18.72
CA ARG A 55 8.47 20.92 -18.55
C ARG A 55 7.78 20.53 -17.24
N VAL A 56 8.39 19.65 -16.45
CA VAL A 56 7.88 19.27 -15.13
C VAL A 56 8.48 20.22 -14.09
N PRO A 57 7.66 20.93 -13.29
CA PRO A 57 8.12 21.89 -12.29
C PRO A 57 8.67 21.18 -11.04
N LEU A 58 9.87 20.61 -11.15
CA LEU A 58 10.59 19.96 -10.05
C LEU A 58 11.28 21.00 -9.17
N ASN A 59 11.34 20.74 -7.87
CA ASN A 59 12.04 21.57 -6.87
C ASN A 59 13.57 21.60 -6.99
N CYS A 60 14.14 20.69 -7.79
CA CYS A 60 15.57 20.61 -8.05
C CYS A 60 15.77 20.14 -9.49
N VAL A 61 16.74 20.75 -10.17
CA VAL A 61 17.22 20.29 -11.47
C VAL A 61 18.06 19.04 -11.24
N VAL A 62 17.40 17.88 -11.19
CA VAL A 62 18.14 16.62 -11.23
C VAL A 62 18.71 16.51 -12.64
N HIS A 63 20.04 16.48 -12.77
CA HIS A 63 20.69 16.12 -14.02
C HIS A 63 20.46 14.64 -14.30
N LEU A 64 19.24 14.29 -14.73
CA LEU A 64 18.80 12.92 -15.00
C LEU A 64 19.65 12.22 -16.09
N ALA A 65 20.39 13.01 -16.87
CA ALA A 65 21.29 12.54 -17.91
C ALA A 65 22.60 11.91 -17.37
N THR A 66 23.04 12.26 -16.16
CA THR A 66 24.33 11.77 -15.60
C THR A 66 24.21 10.46 -14.85
N LEU A 67 22.99 9.93 -14.68
CA LEU A 67 22.76 8.71 -13.91
C LEU A 67 22.92 7.47 -14.81
N GLU A 68 23.59 6.45 -14.27
CA GLU A 68 23.97 5.22 -14.97
C GLU A 68 23.00 4.07 -14.74
N SER A 69 22.14 4.14 -13.72
CA SER A 69 21.12 3.13 -13.44
C SER A 69 19.74 3.74 -13.19
N PHE A 70 18.68 3.02 -13.58
CA PHE A 70 17.30 3.43 -13.28
C PHE A 70 17.02 3.46 -11.77
N THR A 71 17.69 2.60 -11.00
CA THR A 71 17.59 2.56 -9.54
C THR A 71 18.11 3.84 -8.89
N ASP A 72 19.22 4.39 -9.38
CA ASP A 72 19.78 5.65 -8.86
C ASP A 72 18.85 6.82 -9.15
N VAL A 73 18.22 6.81 -10.33
CA VAL A 73 17.21 7.81 -10.71
C VAL A 73 15.99 7.76 -9.79
N VAL A 74 15.51 6.56 -9.44
CA VAL A 74 14.42 6.39 -8.47
C VAL A 74 14.81 6.91 -7.08
N VAL A 75 16.04 6.67 -6.63
CA VAL A 75 16.53 7.17 -5.34
C VAL A 75 16.66 8.70 -5.35
N ALA A 76 17.19 9.28 -6.42
CA ALA A 76 17.32 10.74 -6.56
C ALA A 76 15.95 11.43 -6.58
N LEU A 77 15.01 10.92 -7.38
CA LEU A 77 13.67 11.52 -7.55
C LEU A 77 12.72 11.25 -6.37
N LYS A 78 13.05 10.32 -5.45
CA LYS A 78 12.33 10.20 -4.16
C LYS A 78 12.48 11.45 -3.28
N ARG A 79 13.57 12.21 -3.45
CA ARG A 79 13.84 13.44 -2.69
C ARG A 79 13.29 14.70 -3.38
N THR A 80 12.76 14.56 -4.59
CA THR A 80 12.19 15.67 -5.36
C THR A 80 10.68 15.70 -5.26
N PHE A 81 10.12 16.90 -5.19
CA PHE A 81 8.68 17.14 -5.23
C PHE A 81 8.37 18.24 -6.24
N CYS A 82 7.11 18.28 -6.71
CA CYS A 82 6.67 19.36 -7.57
C CYS A 82 6.48 20.64 -6.76
N LEU A 83 6.94 21.78 -7.29
CA LEU A 83 6.78 23.06 -6.61
C LEU A 83 5.29 23.47 -6.54
N PRO A 84 4.82 24.06 -5.43
CA PRO A 84 3.52 24.71 -5.39
C PRO A 84 3.41 25.75 -6.53
N PRO A 85 2.23 25.96 -7.14
CA PRO A 85 0.88 25.52 -6.74
C PRO A 85 0.41 24.23 -7.46
N THR A 86 1.28 23.27 -7.76
CA THR A 86 0.91 22.12 -8.58
C THR A 86 -0.09 21.12 -7.97
N GLY A 87 -0.35 21.15 -6.67
CA GLY A 87 -1.32 20.25 -6.01
C GLY A 87 -0.92 18.76 -6.02
N ILE A 88 0.35 18.44 -6.30
CA ILE A 88 0.87 17.07 -6.33
C ILE A 88 1.65 16.85 -5.03
N THR A 89 1.18 15.93 -4.18
CA THR A 89 1.78 15.64 -2.87
C THR A 89 2.75 14.45 -2.88
N GLY A 90 2.73 13.65 -3.96
CA GLY A 90 3.57 12.46 -4.12
C GLY A 90 4.66 12.58 -5.19
N THR A 91 5.42 11.51 -5.39
CA THR A 91 6.49 11.46 -6.41
C THR A 91 5.90 11.51 -7.83
N ILE A 92 6.38 12.43 -8.67
CA ILE A 92 5.92 12.59 -10.06
C ILE A 92 6.48 11.53 -11.02
N LEU A 93 7.59 10.87 -10.64
CA LEU A 93 8.32 9.92 -11.48
C LEU A 93 7.46 8.83 -12.12
N PRO A 94 6.62 8.09 -11.37
CA PRO A 94 5.87 7.00 -11.95
C PRO A 94 4.98 7.48 -13.11
N TRP A 95 4.35 8.66 -12.94
CA TRP A 95 3.39 9.22 -13.89
C TRP A 95 4.05 9.65 -15.19
N ILE A 96 5.20 10.32 -15.09
CA ILE A 96 5.96 10.76 -16.26
C ILE A 96 6.51 9.56 -17.03
N CYS A 97 7.12 8.59 -16.32
CA CYS A 97 7.59 7.35 -16.95
C CYS A 97 6.44 6.60 -17.63
N TRP A 98 5.26 6.54 -17.01
CA TRP A 98 4.09 5.89 -17.62
C TRP A 98 3.64 6.58 -18.91
N VAL A 99 3.55 7.91 -18.90
CA VAL A 99 3.14 8.65 -20.10
C VAL A 99 4.18 8.53 -21.21
N ILE A 100 5.48 8.59 -20.89
CA ILE A 100 6.55 8.35 -21.86
C ILE A 100 6.43 6.93 -22.46
N TRP A 101 6.15 5.92 -21.63
CA TRP A 101 5.94 4.54 -22.09
C TRP A 101 4.74 4.43 -23.04
N ILE A 102 3.60 5.03 -22.69
CA ILE A 102 2.42 5.03 -23.55
C ILE A 102 2.71 5.78 -24.88
N ALA A 103 3.35 6.94 -24.82
CA ALA A 103 3.71 7.72 -26.00
C ALA A 103 4.75 7.02 -26.90
N ARG A 104 5.59 6.15 -26.33
CA ARG A 104 6.43 5.22 -27.09
C ARG A 104 5.57 4.18 -27.79
N ASN A 105 4.72 3.46 -27.04
CA ASN A 105 3.92 2.37 -27.60
C ASN A 105 3.00 2.85 -28.71
N GLN A 106 2.34 4.00 -28.55
CA GLN A 106 1.53 4.62 -29.60
C GLN A 106 2.35 4.95 -30.85
N LEU A 107 3.59 5.44 -30.68
CA LEU A 107 4.47 5.68 -31.82
C LEU A 107 4.92 4.37 -32.50
N VAL A 108 5.20 3.32 -31.73
CA VAL A 108 5.66 2.03 -32.26
C VAL A 108 4.54 1.31 -33.02
N PHE A 109 3.36 1.18 -32.42
CA PHE A 109 2.25 0.37 -32.94
C PHE A 109 1.28 1.14 -33.83
N GLU A 110 1.04 2.42 -33.55
CA GLU A 110 0.03 3.24 -34.25
C GLU A 110 0.66 4.38 -35.08
N ASN A 111 1.99 4.51 -35.07
CA ASN A 111 2.74 5.60 -35.70
C ASN A 111 2.26 7.02 -35.30
N LYS A 112 1.66 7.15 -34.11
CA LYS A 112 1.06 8.39 -33.62
C LYS A 112 2.05 9.16 -32.74
N PRO A 113 2.60 10.30 -33.18
CA PRO A 113 3.51 11.08 -32.37
C PRO A 113 2.76 11.92 -31.33
N THR A 114 3.12 11.76 -30.06
CA THR A 114 2.71 12.68 -28.97
C THR A 114 3.74 13.80 -28.82
N SER A 115 3.30 15.04 -28.59
CA SER A 115 4.19 16.16 -28.30
C SER A 115 4.75 16.09 -26.87
N PRO A 116 5.97 16.59 -26.59
CA PRO A 116 6.52 16.61 -25.22
C PRO A 116 5.66 17.42 -24.24
N ALA A 117 5.03 18.51 -24.71
CA ALA A 117 4.19 19.35 -23.87
C ALA A 117 2.89 18.64 -23.46
N GLU A 118 2.27 17.91 -24.40
CA GLU A 118 1.08 17.09 -24.14
C GLU A 118 1.40 15.96 -23.16
N ALA A 119 2.55 15.29 -23.35
CA ALA A 119 3.01 14.23 -22.46
C ALA A 119 3.27 14.74 -21.02
N ALA A 120 3.96 15.87 -20.87
CA ALA A 120 4.19 16.48 -19.56
C ALA A 120 2.87 16.88 -18.88
N THR A 121 1.97 17.54 -19.62
CA THR A 121 0.65 17.95 -19.13
C THR A 121 -0.19 16.74 -18.70
N LYS A 122 -0.21 15.68 -19.50
CA LYS A 122 -0.91 14.43 -19.17
C LYS A 122 -0.35 13.78 -17.91
N GLY A 123 0.97 13.74 -17.76
CA GLY A 123 1.61 13.17 -16.57
C GLY A 123 1.31 13.98 -15.31
N LEU A 124 1.37 15.31 -15.39
CA LEU A 124 0.99 16.21 -14.29
C LEU A 124 -0.50 16.07 -13.94
N ARG A 125 -1.38 15.98 -14.93
CA ARG A 125 -2.82 15.77 -14.73
C ARG A 125 -3.09 14.46 -14.00
N LEU A 126 -2.52 13.35 -14.46
CA LEU A 126 -2.69 12.05 -13.81
C LEU A 126 -2.17 12.05 -12.37
N ALA A 127 -1.03 12.70 -12.12
CA ALA A 127 -0.49 12.84 -10.77
C ALA A 127 -1.39 13.67 -9.85
N ARG A 128 -1.99 14.75 -10.38
CA ARG A 128 -2.97 15.58 -9.65
C ARG A 128 -4.25 14.80 -9.37
N GLU A 129 -4.84 14.17 -10.38
CA GLU A 129 -6.06 13.35 -10.24
C GLU A 129 -5.87 12.28 -9.16
N TRP A 130 -4.73 11.61 -9.16
CA TRP A 130 -4.38 10.65 -8.12
C TRP A 130 -4.24 11.31 -6.75
N SER A 131 -3.53 12.43 -6.65
CA SER A 131 -3.37 13.16 -5.38
C SER A 131 -4.72 13.61 -4.83
N SER A 132 -5.59 14.15 -5.68
CA SER A 132 -6.95 14.58 -5.37
C SER A 132 -7.84 13.43 -4.90
N ALA A 133 -7.78 12.28 -5.59
CA ALA A 133 -8.53 11.07 -5.22
C ALA A 133 -8.06 10.47 -3.88
N GLN A 134 -6.78 10.65 -3.53
CA GLN A 134 -6.27 10.27 -2.21
C GLN A 134 -6.70 11.27 -1.13
N SER A 135 -6.82 12.57 -1.45
CA SER A 135 -7.33 13.57 -0.51
C SER A 135 -8.84 13.47 -0.24
N SER A 136 -9.65 12.93 -1.16
CA SER A 136 -11.05 12.58 -0.86
C SER A 136 -11.20 11.38 0.09
N ILE A 137 -10.10 10.64 0.34
CA ILE A 137 -10.00 9.58 1.34
C ILE A 137 -9.40 10.13 2.64
N GLU A 138 -9.07 11.42 2.74
CA GLU A 138 -8.89 12.05 4.06
C GLU A 138 -10.24 12.09 4.78
N VAL A 139 -10.53 10.97 5.45
CA VAL A 139 -11.35 10.86 6.65
C VAL A 139 -11.23 12.18 7.40
N ILE A 140 -12.37 12.83 7.62
CA ILE A 140 -12.60 13.99 8.50
C ILE A 140 -11.49 14.06 9.55
N LYS A 141 -10.42 14.81 9.25
CA LYS A 141 -9.34 15.05 10.20
C LYS A 141 -9.91 16.07 11.17
N THR A 142 -10.49 15.59 12.26
CA THR A 142 -10.80 16.44 13.40
C THR A 142 -9.51 17.15 13.83
N PRO A 143 -9.56 18.46 14.09
CA PRO A 143 -8.38 19.21 14.49
C PRO A 143 -7.86 18.67 15.82
N LYS A 144 -6.57 18.31 15.87
CA LYS A 144 -5.88 17.93 17.11
C LYS A 144 -5.96 19.08 18.12
N PRO A 145 -6.49 18.88 19.34
CA PRO A 145 -6.28 19.86 20.41
C PRO A 145 -4.81 19.78 20.84
N ARG A 146 -4.12 20.92 20.80
CA ARG A 146 -2.86 21.11 21.53
C ARG A 146 -3.14 20.95 23.02
N GLY A 147 -2.24 20.26 23.69
CA GLY A 147 -2.48 19.60 24.97
C GLY A 147 -2.93 20.49 26.12
N THR A 148 -3.57 19.82 27.07
CA THR A 148 -3.37 19.97 28.52
C THR A 148 -3.99 18.74 29.17
N HIS A 149 -3.28 18.17 30.14
CA HIS A 149 -3.76 17.04 30.92
C HIS A 149 -5.14 17.36 31.50
N SER A 150 -6.17 16.65 31.04
CA SER A 150 -7.41 16.54 31.79
C SER A 150 -8.11 15.23 31.42
N ARG A 151 -8.37 14.42 32.45
CA ARG A 151 -9.25 13.25 32.43
C ARG A 151 -10.56 13.62 31.72
N ARG A 152 -10.69 13.32 30.43
CA ARG A 152 -11.99 13.37 29.76
C ARG A 152 -12.69 12.04 29.93
N ARG A 153 -13.54 12.02 30.95
CA ARG A 153 -14.71 11.15 31.09
C ARG A 153 -15.37 10.96 29.72
N MET A 154 -15.44 9.71 29.29
CA MET A 154 -16.11 9.24 28.08
C MET A 154 -17.49 9.90 27.97
N GLN A 155 -17.66 10.81 27.00
CA GLN A 155 -18.99 11.28 26.62
C GLN A 155 -19.61 10.18 25.77
N LEU A 156 -20.69 9.61 26.30
CA LEU A 156 -21.61 8.68 25.64
C LEU A 156 -22.08 9.30 24.32
N THR A 157 -21.43 8.96 23.22
CA THR A 157 -22.03 9.03 21.89
C THR A 157 -23.17 8.03 21.87
N VAL A 158 -24.37 8.49 21.52
CA VAL A 158 -25.55 7.68 21.22
C VAL A 158 -25.11 6.40 20.53
N GLU A 159 -25.21 5.27 21.23
CA GLU A 159 -24.74 3.97 20.75
C GLU A 159 -25.62 3.55 19.58
N ASP A 160 -25.07 3.60 18.36
CA ASP A 160 -25.69 3.03 17.18
C ASP A 160 -25.81 1.52 17.40
N PRO A 161 -27.04 0.96 17.53
CA PRO A 161 -27.24 -0.45 17.85
C PRO A 161 -26.65 -1.41 16.81
N LEU A 162 -26.35 -0.89 15.62
CA LEU A 162 -25.78 -1.67 14.51
C LEU A 162 -24.26 -1.61 14.44
N LEU A 163 -23.61 -0.81 15.31
CA LEU A 163 -22.15 -0.68 15.33
C LEU A 163 -21.51 -1.75 16.21
N MET A 164 -20.86 -2.72 15.57
CA MET A 164 -20.12 -3.77 16.25
C MET A 164 -18.65 -3.35 16.45
N THR A 165 -18.05 -3.84 17.53
CA THR A 165 -16.62 -3.67 17.82
C THR A 165 -15.90 -4.98 17.65
N CYS A 166 -14.82 -4.98 16.88
CA CYS A 166 -13.92 -6.09 16.66
C CYS A 166 -12.57 -5.80 17.32
N ARG A 167 -12.07 -6.73 18.13
CA ARG A 167 -10.71 -6.72 18.67
C ARG A 167 -9.97 -7.91 18.11
N SER A 168 -8.78 -7.72 17.55
CA SER A 168 -7.94 -8.80 17.02
C SER A 168 -6.56 -8.77 17.67
N ASP A 169 -5.94 -9.94 17.81
CA ASP A 169 -4.58 -10.10 18.32
C ASP A 169 -3.95 -11.38 17.76
N ALA A 170 -2.62 -11.47 17.79
CA ALA A 170 -1.91 -12.67 17.41
C ALA A 170 -0.72 -12.99 18.33
N ALA A 171 -0.63 -14.26 18.73
CA ALA A 171 0.53 -14.82 19.38
C ALA A 171 1.36 -15.58 18.33
N TRP A 172 2.64 -15.27 18.20
CA TRP A 172 3.51 -15.91 17.22
C TRP A 172 4.74 -16.51 17.90
N ASP A 173 5.08 -17.75 17.52
CA ASP A 173 6.32 -18.39 17.92
C ASP A 173 7.34 -18.38 16.78
N VAL A 174 8.49 -17.77 17.06
CA VAL A 174 9.60 -17.63 16.11
C VAL A 174 10.23 -18.98 15.74
N ARG A 175 10.22 -19.95 16.66
CA ARG A 175 10.89 -21.25 16.50
C ARG A 175 10.09 -22.17 15.59
N THR A 176 8.81 -22.34 15.90
CA THR A 176 7.91 -23.22 15.13
C THR A 176 7.33 -22.54 13.89
N LYS A 177 7.45 -21.19 13.78
CA LYS A 177 6.81 -20.39 12.72
C LYS A 177 5.28 -20.55 12.72
N ARG A 178 4.69 -20.78 13.89
CA ARG A 178 3.25 -20.90 14.08
C ARG A 178 2.71 -19.66 14.75
N ALA A 179 1.47 -19.33 14.43
CA ALA A 179 0.73 -18.24 15.07
C ALA A 179 -0.63 -18.71 15.54
N GLY A 180 -1.00 -18.35 16.77
CA GLY A 180 -2.38 -18.34 17.24
C GLY A 180 -2.98 -16.98 16.93
N LEU A 181 -4.05 -16.96 16.15
CA LEU A 181 -4.81 -15.78 15.79
C LEU A 181 -6.08 -15.76 16.64
N ALA A 182 -6.46 -14.60 17.16
CA ALA A 182 -7.71 -14.47 17.91
C ALA A 182 -8.44 -13.18 17.58
N TRP A 183 -9.76 -13.23 17.64
CA TRP A 183 -10.58 -12.05 17.59
C TRP A 183 -11.86 -12.19 18.40
N ILE A 184 -12.34 -11.06 18.90
CA ILE A 184 -13.56 -10.93 19.70
C ILE A 184 -14.46 -9.90 19.03
N LEU A 185 -15.71 -10.27 18.77
CA LEU A 185 -16.76 -9.37 18.29
C LEU A 185 -17.70 -9.04 19.45
N THR A 186 -17.89 -7.75 19.73
CA THR A 186 -18.80 -7.26 20.76
C THR A 186 -19.85 -6.33 20.18
N ASP A 187 -21.06 -6.37 20.73
CA ASP A 187 -22.14 -5.42 20.43
C ASP A 187 -21.77 -4.00 20.90
N SER A 188 -22.56 -3.02 20.46
CA SER A 188 -22.62 -1.64 20.91
C SER A 188 -22.57 -1.49 22.44
N LYS A 189 -23.24 -2.39 23.17
CA LYS A 189 -23.27 -2.43 24.65
C LYS A 189 -22.03 -3.08 25.30
N GLY A 190 -21.09 -3.56 24.49
CA GLY A 190 -19.89 -4.26 24.96
C GLY A 190 -20.09 -5.75 25.26
N SER A 191 -21.30 -6.30 25.07
CA SER A 191 -21.56 -7.74 25.22
C SER A 191 -20.85 -8.53 24.13
N CYS A 192 -20.14 -9.59 24.51
CA CYS A 192 -19.48 -10.49 23.57
C CYS A 192 -20.50 -11.26 22.74
N ILE A 193 -20.38 -11.18 21.42
CA ILE A 193 -21.20 -11.92 20.45
C ILE A 193 -20.47 -13.22 20.10
N THR A 194 -19.21 -13.11 19.67
CA THR A 194 -18.37 -14.26 19.35
C THR A 194 -16.92 -14.04 19.77
N GLN A 195 -16.26 -15.14 20.11
CA GLN A 195 -14.81 -15.23 20.30
C GLN A 195 -14.34 -16.39 19.45
N GLU A 196 -13.39 -16.12 18.57
CA GLU A 196 -12.88 -17.13 17.64
C GLU A 196 -11.36 -17.12 17.65
N THR A 197 -10.78 -18.29 17.46
CA THR A 197 -9.34 -18.48 17.38
C THR A 197 -8.98 -19.43 16.25
N VAL A 198 -7.86 -19.17 15.59
CA VAL A 198 -7.34 -20.00 14.50
C VAL A 198 -5.84 -20.13 14.66
N THR A 199 -5.32 -21.34 14.51
CA THR A 199 -3.87 -21.55 14.40
C THR A 199 -3.45 -21.53 12.93
N GLN A 200 -2.36 -20.85 12.63
CA GLN A 200 -1.79 -20.74 11.30
C GLN A 200 -0.30 -21.08 11.32
N ASP A 201 0.12 -21.99 10.43
CA ASP A 201 1.52 -22.37 10.27
C ASP A 201 2.21 -21.52 9.20
N LYS A 202 3.55 -21.61 9.16
CA LYS A 202 4.43 -20.95 8.17
C LYS A 202 4.34 -19.43 8.19
N ILE A 203 4.19 -18.85 9.38
CA ILE A 203 4.19 -17.41 9.60
C ILE A 203 5.60 -16.92 9.87
N ASN A 204 6.06 -15.99 9.04
CA ASN A 204 7.45 -15.52 9.05
C ASN A 204 7.71 -14.31 9.96
N SER A 205 6.66 -13.66 10.45
CA SER A 205 6.79 -12.52 11.37
C SER A 205 5.54 -12.31 12.23
N PRO A 206 5.69 -11.64 13.39
CA PRO A 206 4.55 -11.29 14.22
C PRO A 206 3.62 -10.31 13.51
N LEU A 207 4.15 -9.42 12.65
CA LEU A 207 3.32 -8.46 11.91
C LEU A 207 2.40 -9.15 10.89
N ILE A 208 2.87 -10.22 10.25
CA ILE A 208 2.00 -11.06 9.39
C ILE A 208 0.91 -11.72 10.23
N ALA A 209 1.25 -12.24 11.42
CA ALA A 209 0.28 -12.86 12.32
C ALA A 209 -0.83 -11.88 12.70
N GLU A 210 -0.48 -10.67 13.15
CA GLU A 210 -1.44 -9.60 13.46
C GLU A 210 -2.35 -9.26 12.28
N ALA A 211 -1.75 -9.12 11.09
CA ALA A 211 -2.50 -8.80 9.88
C ALA A 211 -3.48 -9.92 9.49
N LEU A 212 -3.08 -11.18 9.67
CA LEU A 212 -3.94 -12.34 9.43
C LEU A 212 -5.06 -12.44 10.46
N ALA A 213 -4.80 -12.16 11.75
CA ALA A 213 -5.84 -12.15 12.78
C ALA A 213 -6.94 -11.15 12.43
N LEU A 214 -6.57 -9.93 12.05
CA LEU A 214 -7.52 -8.90 11.64
C LEU A 214 -8.27 -9.28 10.35
N ARG A 215 -7.59 -9.86 9.36
CA ARG A 215 -8.22 -10.34 8.12
C ARG A 215 -9.27 -11.43 8.40
N SER A 216 -8.94 -12.39 9.26
CA SER A 216 -9.86 -13.46 9.66
C SER A 216 -11.05 -12.91 10.44
N ALA A 217 -10.83 -11.91 11.30
CA ALA A 217 -11.90 -11.22 12.01
C ALA A 217 -12.89 -10.53 11.07
N LEU A 218 -12.41 -9.91 9.98
CA LEU A 218 -13.26 -9.31 8.95
C LEU A 218 -14.08 -10.36 8.18
N LEU A 219 -13.49 -11.51 7.88
CA LEU A 219 -14.20 -12.62 7.25
C LEU A 219 -15.34 -13.13 8.14
N SER A 220 -15.07 -13.36 9.43
CA SER A 220 -16.09 -13.77 10.40
C SER A 220 -17.19 -12.71 10.52
N ALA A 221 -16.84 -11.43 10.70
CA ALA A 221 -17.81 -10.35 10.80
C ALA A 221 -18.66 -10.17 9.53
N GLY A 222 -18.06 -10.36 8.35
CA GLY A 222 -18.76 -10.32 7.07
C GLY A 222 -19.74 -11.48 6.90
N ASN A 223 -19.35 -12.70 7.31
CA ASN A 223 -20.22 -13.87 7.29
C ASN A 223 -21.42 -13.74 8.26
N LEU A 224 -21.23 -13.02 9.37
CA LEU A 224 -22.31 -12.69 10.31
C LEU A 224 -23.22 -11.55 9.83
N GLY A 225 -22.89 -10.90 8.70
CA GLY A 225 -23.73 -9.90 8.06
C GLY A 225 -23.76 -8.55 8.78
N PHE A 226 -22.73 -8.20 9.56
CA PHE A 226 -22.70 -6.93 10.27
C PHE A 226 -22.51 -5.74 9.31
N PRO A 227 -23.40 -4.73 9.33
CA PRO A 227 -23.31 -3.60 8.38
C PRO A 227 -22.27 -2.55 8.78
N LYS A 228 -21.96 -2.42 10.08
CA LYS A 228 -21.04 -1.41 10.61
C LYS A 228 -20.07 -2.04 11.60
N LEU A 229 -18.77 -1.79 11.40
CA LEU A 229 -17.71 -2.44 12.17
C LEU A 229 -16.62 -1.45 12.58
N ARG A 230 -16.19 -1.51 13.85
CA ARG A 230 -15.01 -0.81 14.35
C ARG A 230 -13.96 -1.82 14.77
N CYS A 231 -12.85 -1.87 14.05
CA CYS A 231 -11.77 -2.80 14.30
C CYS A 231 -10.65 -2.17 15.11
N PHE A 232 -10.15 -2.93 16.07
CA PHE A 232 -9.04 -2.56 16.93
C PHE A 232 -7.93 -3.60 16.90
N SER A 233 -6.69 -3.13 16.81
CA SER A 233 -5.46 -3.91 16.97
C SER A 233 -4.47 -3.13 17.83
N ASP A 234 -3.61 -3.84 18.54
CA ASP A 234 -2.53 -3.28 19.35
C ASP A 234 -1.25 -2.98 18.53
N ASN A 235 -1.28 -3.26 17.22
CA ASN A 235 -0.15 -3.06 16.33
C ASN A 235 -0.30 -1.76 15.51
N GLU A 236 0.35 -0.69 15.96
CA GLU A 236 0.32 0.62 15.29
C GLU A 236 0.84 0.54 13.83
N THR A 237 1.82 -0.33 13.57
CA THR A 237 2.39 -0.50 12.23
C THR A 237 1.35 -1.05 11.26
N LEU A 238 0.56 -2.03 11.69
CA LEU A 238 -0.55 -2.59 10.93
C LEU A 238 -1.64 -1.54 10.68
N ILE A 239 -2.09 -0.84 11.72
CA ILE A 239 -3.15 0.17 11.61
C ILE A 239 -2.73 1.30 10.64
N ARG A 240 -1.49 1.79 10.75
CA ARG A 240 -0.94 2.81 9.83
C ARG A 240 -0.81 2.29 8.40
N ALA A 241 -0.49 1.01 8.22
CA ALA A 241 -0.43 0.40 6.89
C ALA A 241 -1.82 0.30 6.23
N ILE A 242 -2.86 -0.02 7.02
CA ILE A 242 -4.25 -0.10 6.56
C ILE A 242 -4.78 1.29 6.19
N ASN A 243 -4.59 2.27 7.09
CA ASN A 243 -5.03 3.65 6.89
C ASN A 243 -4.30 4.37 5.74
N GLY A 244 -3.21 3.77 5.22
CA GLY A 244 -2.46 4.32 4.08
C GLY A 244 -1.35 5.30 4.48
N ASP A 245 -1.13 5.50 5.78
CA ASP A 245 -0.06 6.34 6.33
C ASP A 245 1.33 5.74 6.11
N MET A 246 1.40 4.42 5.86
CA MET A 246 2.65 3.69 5.69
C MET A 246 2.50 2.55 4.69
N HIS A 247 3.61 2.15 4.07
CA HIS A 247 3.67 0.97 3.21
C HIS A 247 4.67 -0.04 3.73
N VAL A 248 4.16 -1.18 4.17
CA VAL A 248 4.97 -2.32 4.61
C VAL A 248 4.85 -3.42 3.57
N LYS A 249 5.97 -3.77 2.92
CA LYS A 249 5.99 -4.74 1.82
C LYS A 249 5.52 -6.13 2.25
N GLU A 250 5.91 -6.52 3.46
CA GLU A 250 5.67 -7.84 4.03
C GLU A 250 4.18 -8.19 4.14
N ILE A 251 3.36 -7.23 4.60
CA ILE A 251 1.91 -7.42 4.75
C ILE A 251 1.11 -6.82 3.61
N PHE A 252 1.75 -6.39 2.51
CA PHE A 252 1.08 -5.64 1.45
C PHE A 252 -0.12 -6.40 0.86
N GLY A 253 0.04 -7.70 0.58
CA GLY A 253 -1.04 -8.55 0.08
C GLY A 253 -2.19 -8.64 1.08
N ILE A 254 -1.88 -8.89 2.36
CA ILE A 254 -2.87 -9.01 3.43
C ILE A 254 -3.63 -7.69 3.64
N VAL A 255 -2.95 -6.54 3.53
CA VAL A 255 -3.59 -5.23 3.60
C VAL A 255 -4.51 -4.98 2.40
N MET A 256 -4.18 -5.47 1.20
CA MET A 256 -5.10 -5.40 0.06
C MET A 256 -6.34 -6.26 0.29
N ASP A 257 -6.17 -7.48 0.80
CA ASP A 257 -7.29 -8.35 1.19
C ASP A 257 -8.18 -7.68 2.24
N ILE A 258 -7.59 -7.09 3.29
CA ILE A 258 -8.32 -6.35 4.32
C ILE A 258 -9.13 -5.21 3.70
N LYS A 259 -8.56 -4.45 2.77
CA LYS A 259 -9.26 -3.35 2.07
C LYS A 259 -10.39 -3.86 1.17
N GLN A 260 -10.19 -5.01 0.52
CA GLN A 260 -11.23 -5.64 -0.27
C GLN A 260 -12.38 -6.16 0.62
N LEU A 261 -12.08 -6.80 1.74
CA LEU A 261 -13.10 -7.25 2.70
C LEU A 261 -13.83 -6.07 3.35
N SER A 262 -13.13 -4.95 3.54
CA SER A 262 -13.70 -3.71 4.08
C SER A 262 -14.86 -3.18 3.22
N SER A 263 -14.89 -3.47 1.91
CA SER A 263 -15.99 -3.01 1.05
C SER A 263 -17.32 -3.75 1.28
N ALA A 264 -17.33 -4.83 2.06
CA ALA A 264 -18.55 -5.51 2.46
C ALA A 264 -19.33 -4.75 3.56
N PHE A 265 -18.69 -3.78 4.22
CA PHE A 265 -19.27 -3.01 5.32
C PHE A 265 -19.69 -1.62 4.87
N ILE A 266 -20.83 -1.14 5.36
CA ILE A 266 -21.31 0.23 5.09
C ILE A 266 -20.42 1.26 5.80
N VAL A 267 -20.04 0.95 7.04
CA VAL A 267 -19.12 1.76 7.83
C VAL A 267 -18.06 0.86 8.43
N ILE A 268 -16.79 1.16 8.15
CA ILE A 268 -15.67 0.47 8.78
C ILE A 268 -14.60 1.45 9.22
N SER A 269 -14.01 1.20 10.38
CA SER A 269 -12.91 2.01 10.90
C SER A 269 -11.87 1.12 11.58
N PHE A 270 -10.60 1.51 11.44
CA PHE A 270 -9.46 0.81 12.03
C PHE A 270 -8.77 1.74 13.02
N SER A 271 -8.57 1.29 14.25
CA SER A 271 -7.99 2.10 15.32
C SER A 271 -7.01 1.28 16.15
N HIS A 272 -6.00 1.97 16.69
CA HIS A 272 -5.01 1.36 17.55
C HIS A 272 -5.44 1.46 19.02
N PHE A 273 -5.19 0.41 19.81
CA PHE A 273 -5.34 0.43 21.27
C PHE A 273 -4.03 0.15 22.00
N PHE A 274 -3.97 0.62 23.24
CA PHE A 274 -2.90 0.20 24.14
C PHE A 274 -3.11 -1.27 24.51
N ARG A 275 -2.03 -2.06 24.54
CA ARG A 275 -2.05 -3.49 24.84
C ARG A 275 -2.80 -3.86 26.14
N SER A 276 -2.81 -2.96 27.12
CA SER A 276 -3.58 -3.11 28.37
C SER A 276 -5.10 -3.22 28.18
N GLN A 277 -5.61 -2.87 26.99
CA GLN A 277 -7.03 -2.89 26.63
C GLN A 277 -7.41 -4.10 25.77
N ASN A 278 -6.43 -4.96 25.40
CA ASN A 278 -6.62 -6.14 24.54
C ASN A 278 -6.23 -7.46 25.23
N VAL A 279 -6.19 -7.48 26.57
CA VAL A 279 -5.69 -8.62 27.37
C VAL A 279 -6.46 -9.91 27.10
N GLU A 280 -7.78 -9.83 26.90
CA GLU A 280 -8.62 -10.99 26.63
C GLU A 280 -8.27 -11.65 25.29
N THR A 281 -8.13 -10.84 24.24
CA THR A 281 -7.78 -11.31 22.89
C THR A 281 -6.33 -11.84 22.83
N ASP A 282 -5.37 -11.17 23.49
CA ASP A 282 -3.97 -11.64 23.64
C ASP A 282 -3.93 -13.01 24.35
N GLY A 283 -4.75 -13.19 25.39
CA GLY A 283 -4.90 -14.45 26.10
C GLY A 283 -5.41 -15.58 25.21
N LEU A 284 -6.47 -15.32 24.43
CA LEU A 284 -7.02 -16.29 23.46
C LEU A 284 -6.01 -16.66 22.38
N ALA A 285 -5.27 -15.69 21.86
CA ALA A 285 -4.24 -15.92 20.85
C ALA A 285 -3.12 -16.84 21.38
N LYS A 286 -2.66 -16.58 22.61
CA LYS A 286 -1.66 -17.42 23.29
C LYS A 286 -2.19 -18.82 23.59
N GLN A 287 -3.44 -18.93 24.02
CA GLN A 287 -4.07 -20.23 24.26
C GLN A 287 -4.14 -21.04 22.97
N SER A 288 -4.61 -20.44 21.87
CA SER A 288 -4.66 -21.08 20.55
C SER A 288 -3.29 -21.57 20.10
N LEU A 289 -2.25 -20.74 20.24
CA LEU A 289 -0.88 -21.14 19.94
C LEU A 289 -0.42 -22.31 20.82
N SER A 290 -0.66 -22.23 22.14
CA SER A 290 -0.24 -23.29 23.07
C SER A 290 -0.93 -24.63 22.78
N SER A 291 -2.25 -24.64 22.57
CA SER A 291 -3.02 -25.84 22.24
C SER A 291 -2.53 -26.50 20.96
N SER A 292 -2.11 -25.70 19.97
CA SER A 292 -1.58 -26.23 18.72
C SER A 292 -0.27 -26.99 18.88
N LEU A 293 0.55 -26.64 19.87
CA LEU A 293 1.83 -27.30 20.16
C LEU A 293 1.64 -28.66 20.84
N TYR A 294 0.56 -28.84 21.61
CA TYR A 294 0.25 -30.12 22.25
C TYR A 294 -0.34 -31.17 21.30
N LEU A 295 -0.86 -30.75 20.14
CA LEU A 295 -1.49 -31.64 19.16
C LEU A 295 -0.51 -32.24 18.14
N ASP A 296 0.77 -31.83 18.15
CA ASP A 296 1.82 -32.37 17.28
C ASP A 296 2.81 -33.24 18.09
N PRO A 297 2.79 -34.58 17.97
CA PRO A 297 3.67 -35.49 18.74
C PRO A 297 5.16 -35.45 18.33
N PHE A 298 5.54 -34.61 17.38
CA PHE A 298 6.90 -34.60 16.79
C PHE A 298 7.76 -33.40 17.21
N VAL A 299 7.32 -32.62 18.20
CA VAL A 299 8.11 -31.52 18.78
C VAL A 299 8.34 -31.81 20.27
N GLY A 300 9.14 -32.83 20.53
CA GLY A 300 9.74 -33.16 21.83
C GLY A 300 11.23 -33.39 21.66
#